data_AF-A0A1M6YFX6-F1
#
_entry.id   AF-A0A1M6YFX6-F1
#
_cell.length_a   1.000
_cell.length_b   1.000
_cell.length_c   1.000
_cell.angle_alpha   90.00
_cell.angle_beta   90.00
_cell.angle_gamma   90.00
#
_symmetry.space_group_name_H-M   'P 1'
#
loop_
_entity.id
_entity.type
_entity.pdbx_description
1 polymer ?
#
loop_
_entity_poly.entity_id
_entity_poly.type
_entity_poly.pdbx_seq_one_letter_code
_entity_poly.pdbx_strand_id
1 'polypeptide(L)'
;MDLITAITLVARRYLAPTVIVILVLASGMSYVWSEYKDLLKERKSLDDEIVRSERNRADASIALIAQKAELEKREFVLQQLERQNKEKLAALQQRASEYDAAFGKLQQAQSSVGEAQRQKEVEDKIQTLMSEFSAMGVNLDDPVRCGDTDGQARFNAAKAKYTEIYTLAEANRMTKRFNNFLFHNEPSGWHSCQR
;
A
#
# COMPACT_ATOMS: atom_id res chain seq x y z
N MET A 1 -2.65 -112.55 65.97
CA MET A 1 -3.04 -111.18 65.61
C MET A 1 -3.87 -111.27 64.35
N ASP A 2 -5.12 -110.83 64.40
CA ASP A 2 -6.01 -110.90 63.23
C ASP A 2 -5.52 -109.94 62.14
N LEU A 3 -5.59 -110.40 60.89
CA LEU A 3 -5.13 -109.66 59.71
C LEU A 3 -5.77 -108.27 59.63
N ILE A 4 -7.02 -108.16 60.09
CA ILE A 4 -7.82 -106.93 60.13
C ILE A 4 -7.25 -105.92 61.14
N THR A 5 -6.75 -106.37 62.28
CA THR A 5 -6.12 -105.50 63.29
C THR A 5 -4.73 -105.03 62.86
N ALA A 6 -3.98 -105.88 62.16
CA ALA A 6 -2.67 -105.50 61.61
C ALA A 6 -2.79 -104.46 60.48
N ILE A 7 -3.75 -104.64 59.56
CA ILE A 7 -4.00 -103.71 58.45
C ILE A 7 -4.49 -102.35 58.98
N THR A 8 -5.38 -102.34 59.98
CA THR A 8 -5.87 -101.08 60.58
C THR A 8 -4.77 -100.34 61.36
N LEU A 9 -3.84 -101.05 62.02
CA LEU A 9 -2.70 -100.43 62.71
C LEU A 9 -1.69 -99.82 61.73
N VAL A 10 -1.37 -100.51 60.63
CA VAL A 10 -0.45 -100.04 59.59
C VAL A 10 -1.06 -98.88 58.81
N ALA A 11 -2.34 -98.96 58.45
CA ALA A 11 -3.07 -97.85 57.82
C ALA A 11 -3.07 -96.60 58.71
N ARG A 12 -3.34 -96.74 60.01
CA ARG A 12 -3.36 -95.60 60.92
C ARG A 12 -1.97 -94.99 61.16
N ARG A 13 -0.91 -95.79 61.11
CA ARG A 13 0.47 -95.34 61.35
C ARG A 13 1.13 -94.70 60.12
N TYR A 14 0.71 -95.06 58.90
CA TYR A 14 1.37 -94.59 57.67
C TYR A 14 0.45 -93.88 56.67
N LEU A 15 -0.83 -94.27 56.51
CA LEU A 15 -1.75 -93.59 55.58
C LEU A 15 -2.24 -92.24 56.11
N ALA A 16 -2.60 -92.16 57.40
CA ALA A 16 -3.05 -90.89 57.99
C ALA A 16 -2.01 -89.75 57.87
N PRO A 17 -0.73 -89.94 58.25
CA PRO A 17 0.27 -88.88 58.10
C PRO A 17 0.61 -88.56 56.64
N THR A 18 0.62 -89.54 55.73
CA THR A 18 0.90 -89.30 54.30
C THR A 18 -0.22 -88.51 53.62
N VAL A 19 -1.48 -88.80 53.92
CA VAL A 19 -2.63 -88.03 53.41
C VAL A 19 -2.59 -86.59 53.93
N ILE A 20 -2.23 -86.37 55.20
CA ILE A 20 -2.08 -85.01 55.76
C ILE A 20 -0.96 -84.25 55.04
N VAL A 21 0.19 -84.88 54.80
CA VAL A 21 1.30 -84.25 54.06
C VAL A 21 0.89 -83.90 52.62
N ILE A 22 0.18 -84.81 51.94
CA ILE A 22 -0.31 -84.55 50.57
C ILE A 22 -1.31 -83.39 50.56
N LEU A 23 -2.23 -83.31 51.53
CA LEU A 23 -3.19 -82.21 51.63
C LEU A 23 -2.50 -80.87 51.91
N VAL A 24 -1.50 -80.84 52.81
CA VAL A 24 -0.71 -79.63 53.09
C VAL A 24 0.06 -79.20 51.84
N LEU A 25 0.73 -80.12 51.14
CA LEU A 25 1.44 -79.81 49.89
C LEU A 25 0.50 -79.37 48.76
N ALA A 26 -0.67 -80.00 48.62
CA ALA A 26 -1.67 -79.62 47.62
C ALA A 26 -2.26 -78.23 47.89
N SER A 27 -2.50 -77.89 49.17
CA SER A 27 -2.97 -76.56 49.56
C SER A 27 -1.91 -75.48 49.30
N GLY A 28 -0.64 -75.75 49.63
CA GLY A 28 0.50 -74.88 49.32
C GLY A 28 0.71 -74.67 47.83
N MET A 29 0.66 -75.74 47.03
CA MET A 29 0.77 -75.64 45.56
C MET A 29 -0.39 -74.87 44.94
N SER A 30 -1.62 -75.03 45.47
CA SER A 30 -2.78 -74.27 45.00
C SER A 30 -2.62 -72.77 45.24
N TYR A 31 -2.09 -72.37 46.41
CA TYR A 31 -1.81 -70.98 46.74
C TYR A 31 -0.70 -70.38 45.86
N VAL A 32 0.41 -71.10 45.67
CA VAL A 32 1.51 -70.66 44.79
C VAL A 32 1.03 -70.50 43.35
N TRP A 33 0.14 -71.40 42.89
CA TRP A 33 -0.42 -71.34 41.54
C TRP A 33 -1.38 -70.15 41.35
N SER A 34 -2.15 -69.75 42.36
CA SER A 34 -2.98 -68.55 42.29
C SER A 34 -2.14 -67.28 42.23
N GLU A 35 -1.14 -67.15 43.10
CA GLU A 35 -0.21 -66.00 43.10
C GLU A 35 0.55 -65.89 41.78
N TYR A 36 1.02 -67.02 41.24
CA TYR A 36 1.67 -67.06 39.93
C TYR A 36 0.75 -66.57 38.79
N LYS A 37 -0.53 -66.97 38.82
CA LYS A 37 -1.52 -66.51 37.84
C LYS A 37 -1.80 -65.02 37.97
N ASP A 38 -1.87 -64.49 39.18
CA ASP A 38 -2.13 -63.07 39.40
C ASP A 38 -0.92 -62.21 39.00
N LEU A 39 0.31 -62.64 39.30
CA LEU A 39 1.53 -62.02 38.78
C LEU A 39 1.60 -62.02 37.24
N LEU A 40 1.18 -63.11 36.59
CA LEU A 40 1.09 -63.16 35.13
C LEU A 40 0.06 -62.17 34.56
N LYS A 41 -1.09 -61.99 35.22
CA LYS A 41 -2.10 -61.00 34.80
C LYS A 41 -1.57 -59.58 34.99
N GLU A 42 -0.95 -59.29 36.12
CA GLU A 42 -0.38 -57.98 36.42
C GLU A 42 0.70 -57.61 35.42
N ARG A 43 1.64 -58.52 35.14
CA ARG A 43 2.66 -58.34 34.10
C ARG A 43 2.06 -58.04 32.73
N LYS A 44 1.03 -58.80 32.33
CA LYS A 44 0.34 -58.56 31.06
C LYS A 44 -0.34 -57.19 31.02
N SER A 45 -0.96 -56.76 32.12
CA SER A 45 -1.60 -55.45 32.20
C SER A 45 -0.60 -54.29 32.13
N LEU A 46 0.56 -54.44 32.77
CA LEU A 46 1.66 -53.46 32.71
C LEU A 46 2.26 -53.40 31.31
N ASP A 47 2.51 -54.54 30.67
CA ASP A 47 2.99 -54.59 29.28
C ASP A 47 1.97 -53.91 28.33
N ASP A 48 0.67 -54.18 28.50
CA ASP A 48 -0.39 -53.53 27.71
C ASP A 48 -0.51 -52.02 27.98
N GLU A 49 -0.19 -51.55 29.19
CA GLU A 49 -0.15 -50.13 29.54
C GLU A 49 1.07 -49.43 28.93
N ILE A 50 2.25 -50.06 28.99
CA ILE A 50 3.49 -49.55 28.37
C ILE A 50 3.28 -49.42 26.86
N VAL A 51 2.78 -50.46 26.20
CA VAL A 51 2.51 -50.43 24.76
C VAL A 51 1.50 -49.34 24.41
N ARG A 52 0.46 -49.13 25.22
CA ARG A 52 -0.51 -48.03 25.01
C ARG A 52 0.13 -46.66 25.18
N SER A 53 0.97 -46.49 26.20
CA SER A 53 1.70 -45.24 26.45
C SER A 53 2.67 -44.91 25.30
N GLU A 54 3.41 -45.91 24.81
CA GLU A 54 4.32 -45.75 23.68
C GLU A 54 3.56 -45.40 22.39
N ARG A 55 2.44 -46.06 22.11
CA ARG A 55 1.57 -45.72 20.98
C ARG A 55 1.03 -44.30 21.09
N ASN A 56 0.51 -43.91 22.26
CA ASN A 56 0.00 -42.56 22.48
C ASN A 56 1.10 -41.50 22.29
N ARG A 57 2.33 -41.78 22.72
CA ARG A 57 3.48 -40.90 22.49
C ARG A 57 3.85 -40.83 21.00
N ALA A 58 3.85 -41.95 20.30
CA ALA A 58 4.11 -42.00 18.87
C ALA A 58 3.06 -41.20 18.10
N ASP A 59 1.77 -41.43 18.37
CA ASP A 59 0.66 -40.72 17.73
C ASP A 59 0.70 -39.22 18.02
N ALA A 60 1.00 -38.81 19.26
CA ALA A 60 1.18 -37.40 19.62
C ALA A 60 2.37 -36.79 18.87
N SER A 61 3.50 -37.51 18.73
CA SER A 61 4.66 -37.02 18.00
C SER A 61 4.37 -36.82 16.51
N ILE A 62 3.63 -37.74 15.89
CA ILE A 62 3.20 -37.65 14.49
C ILE A 62 2.27 -36.46 14.30
N ALA A 63 1.30 -36.28 15.20
CA ALA A 63 0.38 -35.14 15.17
C ALA A 63 1.13 -33.80 15.29
N LEU A 64 2.12 -33.72 16.18
CA LEU A 64 2.95 -32.51 16.32
C LEU A 64 3.80 -32.23 15.07
N ILE A 65 4.38 -33.25 14.45
CA ILE A 65 5.14 -33.10 13.20
C ILE A 65 4.21 -32.60 12.08
N ALA A 66 3.01 -33.17 11.96
CA ALA A 66 2.02 -32.75 10.97
C ALA A 66 1.61 -31.28 11.17
N GLN A 67 1.33 -30.87 12.40
CA GLN A 67 1.01 -29.46 12.72
C GLN A 67 2.16 -28.52 12.40
N LYS A 68 3.41 -28.89 12.75
CA LYS A 68 4.59 -28.07 12.42
C LYS A 68 4.76 -27.90 10.91
N ALA A 69 4.62 -28.98 10.14
CA ALA A 69 4.70 -28.92 8.69
C ALA A 69 3.58 -28.06 8.07
N GLU A 70 2.39 -28.06 8.67
CA GLU A 70 1.30 -27.17 8.24
C GLU A 70 1.60 -25.70 8.56
N LEU A 71 2.12 -25.41 9.76
CA LEU A 71 2.52 -24.07 10.16
C LEU A 71 3.63 -23.52 9.25
N GLU A 72 4.67 -24.30 8.98
CA GLU A 72 5.75 -23.91 8.08
C GLU A 72 5.24 -23.58 6.66
N LYS A 73 4.27 -24.36 6.14
CA LYS A 73 3.63 -24.05 4.86
C LYS A 73 2.87 -22.73 4.90
N ARG A 74 2.12 -22.47 5.96
CA ARG A 74 1.37 -21.21 6.13
C ARG A 74 2.33 -20.03 6.24
N GLU A 75 3.40 -20.15 7.01
CA GLU A 75 4.42 -19.12 7.15
C GLU A 75 5.11 -18.82 5.81
N PHE A 76 5.45 -19.85 5.03
CA PHE A 76 6.02 -19.67 3.70
C PHE A 76 5.08 -18.89 2.77
N VAL A 77 3.79 -19.25 2.74
CA VAL A 77 2.78 -18.54 1.94
C VAL A 77 2.63 -17.09 2.40
N LEU A 78 2.59 -16.86 3.71
CA LEU A 78 2.51 -15.50 4.28
C LEU A 78 3.72 -14.65 3.88
N GLN A 79 4.93 -15.18 3.99
CA GLN A 79 6.14 -14.47 3.57
C GLN A 79 6.13 -14.13 2.07
N GLN A 80 5.62 -15.03 1.23
CA GLN A 80 5.48 -14.77 -0.20
C GLN A 80 4.47 -13.65 -0.47
N LEU A 81 3.32 -13.68 0.20
CA LEU A 81 2.30 -12.62 0.09
C LEU A 81 2.81 -11.28 0.60
N GLU A 82 3.56 -11.25 1.70
CA GLU A 82 4.17 -10.02 2.21
C GLU A 82 5.16 -9.41 1.22
N ARG A 83 6.00 -10.23 0.58
CA ARG A 83 6.92 -9.75 -0.47
C ARG A 83 6.15 -9.17 -1.64
N GLN A 84 5.15 -9.89 -2.15
CA GLN A 84 4.30 -9.39 -3.25
C GLN A 84 3.58 -8.09 -2.89
N ASN A 85 3.08 -7.96 -1.66
CA ASN A 85 2.44 -6.73 -1.21
C ASN A 85 3.43 -5.57 -1.10
N LYS A 86 4.66 -5.81 -0.62
CA LYS A 86 5.71 -4.79 -0.60
C LYS A 86 6.08 -4.31 -2.00
N GLU A 87 6.22 -5.23 -2.96
CA GLU A 87 6.48 -4.90 -4.36
C GLU A 87 5.34 -4.09 -4.99
N LYS A 88 4.09 -4.50 -4.77
CA LYS A 88 2.90 -3.77 -5.25
C LYS A 88 2.83 -2.37 -4.64
N LEU A 89 3.10 -2.24 -3.34
CA LEU A 89 3.07 -0.96 -2.65
C LEU A 89 4.17 -0.02 -3.17
N ALA A 90 5.38 -0.53 -3.40
CA ALA A 90 6.45 0.23 -4.03
C ALA A 90 6.08 0.69 -5.45
N ALA A 91 5.49 -0.19 -6.26
CA ALA A 91 5.04 0.16 -7.62
C ALA A 91 3.92 1.22 -7.60
N LEU A 92 3.00 1.15 -6.64
CA LEU A 92 1.95 2.16 -6.47
C LEU A 92 2.52 3.52 -6.04
N GLN A 93 3.48 3.54 -5.11
CA GLN A 93 4.16 4.76 -4.70
C GLN A 93 4.93 5.41 -5.86
N GLN A 94 5.60 4.60 -6.68
CA GLN A 94 6.28 5.09 -7.86
C GLN A 94 5.29 5.71 -8.85
N ARG A 95 4.18 5.03 -9.16
CA ARG A 95 3.14 5.58 -10.04
C ARG A 95 2.54 6.87 -9.49
N ALA A 96 2.28 6.95 -8.18
CA ALA A 96 1.77 8.17 -7.56
C ALA A 96 2.73 9.35 -7.78
N SER A 97 4.03 9.14 -7.56
CA SER A 97 5.06 10.14 -7.83
C SER A 97 5.13 10.56 -9.31
N GLU A 98 5.01 9.60 -10.24
CA GLU A 98 4.94 9.88 -11.67
C GLU A 98 3.70 10.73 -12.03
N TYR A 99 2.54 10.43 -11.44
CA TYR A 99 1.32 11.21 -11.61
C TYR A 99 1.45 12.63 -11.06
N ASP A 100 2.01 12.80 -9.86
CA ASP A 100 2.23 14.12 -9.27
C ASP A 100 3.17 14.96 -10.13
N ALA A 101 4.24 14.36 -10.65
CA ALA A 101 5.17 15.02 -11.57
C ALA A 101 4.49 15.39 -12.91
N ALA A 102 3.68 14.51 -13.47
CA ALA A 102 2.92 14.77 -14.69
C ALA A 102 1.88 15.89 -14.48
N PHE A 103 1.19 15.88 -13.34
CA PHE A 103 0.22 16.89 -12.98
C PHE A 103 0.86 18.27 -12.80
N GLY A 104 2.02 18.35 -12.12
CA GLY A 104 2.77 19.60 -11.99
C GLY A 104 3.19 20.18 -13.35
N LYS A 105 3.67 19.32 -14.27
CA LYS A 105 4.01 19.74 -15.65
C LYS A 105 2.78 20.23 -16.42
N LEU A 106 1.64 19.56 -16.28
CA LEU A 106 0.39 19.96 -16.92
C LEU A 106 -0.09 21.32 -16.39
N GLN A 107 -0.01 21.55 -15.09
CA GLN A 107 -0.39 22.83 -14.49
C GLN A 107 0.50 23.97 -15.00
N GLN A 108 1.82 23.74 -15.10
CA GLN A 108 2.76 24.70 -15.66
C GLN A 108 2.49 24.98 -17.15
N ALA A 109 2.19 23.95 -17.93
CA ALA A 109 1.81 24.09 -19.34
C ALA A 109 0.49 24.87 -19.49
N GLN A 110 -0.49 24.61 -18.62
CA GLN A 110 -1.76 25.32 -18.64
C GLN A 110 -1.56 26.81 -18.30
N SER A 111 -0.73 27.14 -17.30
CA SER A 111 -0.45 28.54 -16.98
C SER A 111 0.28 29.26 -18.10
N SER A 112 1.26 28.61 -18.75
CA SER A 112 2.01 29.23 -19.85
C SER A 112 1.14 29.45 -21.09
N VAL A 113 0.23 28.53 -21.41
CA VAL A 113 -0.76 28.70 -22.48
C VAL A 113 -1.71 29.85 -22.14
N GLY A 114 -2.17 29.96 -20.90
CA GLY A 114 -3.01 31.08 -20.45
C GLY A 114 -2.30 32.44 -20.56
N GLU A 115 -1.00 32.50 -20.23
CA GLU A 115 -0.19 33.70 -20.41
C GLU A 115 0.01 34.06 -21.89
N ALA A 116 0.33 33.08 -22.73
CA ALA A 116 0.50 33.29 -24.17
C ALA A 116 -0.80 33.78 -24.83
N GLN A 117 -1.94 33.22 -24.44
CA GLN A 117 -3.25 33.63 -24.94
C GLN A 117 -3.58 35.08 -24.55
N ARG A 118 -3.33 35.46 -23.28
CA ARG A 118 -3.51 36.85 -22.83
C ARG A 118 -2.60 37.83 -23.58
N GLN A 119 -1.34 37.46 -23.81
CA GLN A 119 -0.42 38.29 -24.60
C GLN A 119 -0.91 38.50 -26.03
N LYS A 120 -1.47 37.47 -26.66
CA LYS A 120 -2.05 37.55 -28.00
C LYS A 120 -3.28 38.45 -28.05
N GLU A 121 -4.19 38.32 -27.08
CA GLU A 121 -5.39 39.17 -26.99
C GLU A 121 -5.03 40.65 -26.81
N VAL A 122 -4.02 40.94 -25.99
CA VAL A 122 -3.50 42.31 -25.82
C VAL A 122 -2.87 42.82 -27.11
N GLU A 123 -2.09 41.99 -27.80
CA GLU A 123 -1.51 42.34 -29.10
C GLU A 123 -2.58 42.67 -30.14
N ASP A 124 -3.60 41.82 -30.29
CA ASP A 124 -4.70 42.02 -31.25
C ASP A 124 -5.45 43.34 -30.95
N LYS A 125 -5.63 43.66 -29.66
CA LYS A 125 -6.23 44.93 -29.22
C LYS A 125 -5.34 46.13 -29.56
N ILE A 126 -4.03 46.06 -29.32
CA ILE A 126 -3.09 47.14 -29.67
C ILE A 126 -3.07 47.34 -31.19
N GLN A 127 -3.03 46.27 -31.99
CA GLN A 127 -3.07 46.35 -33.45
C GLN A 127 -4.37 46.99 -33.97
N THR A 128 -5.50 46.67 -33.33
CA THR A 128 -6.79 47.31 -33.64
C THR A 128 -6.73 48.81 -33.35
N LEU A 129 -6.26 49.21 -32.17
CA LEU A 129 -6.10 50.62 -31.81
C LEU A 129 -5.13 51.36 -32.74
N MET A 130 -4.03 50.72 -33.15
CA MET A 130 -3.09 51.27 -34.13
C MET A 130 -3.76 51.48 -35.49
N SER A 131 -4.60 50.55 -35.92
CA SER A 131 -5.36 50.67 -37.18
C SER A 131 -6.36 51.82 -37.12
N GLU A 132 -7.07 51.96 -35.99
CA GLU A 132 -7.96 53.10 -35.73
C GLU A 132 -7.20 54.43 -35.70
N PHE A 133 -6.02 54.46 -35.07
CA PHE A 133 -5.10 55.60 -35.07
C PHE A 133 -4.73 56.00 -36.50
N SER A 134 -4.25 55.06 -37.31
CA SER A 134 -3.87 55.32 -38.70
C SER A 134 -5.06 55.78 -39.56
N ALA A 135 -6.27 55.26 -39.30
CA ALA A 135 -7.49 55.66 -40.02
C ALA A 135 -7.89 57.12 -39.77
N MET A 136 -7.49 57.72 -38.63
CA MET A 136 -7.72 59.14 -38.37
C MET A 136 -6.87 60.07 -39.25
N GLY A 137 -5.76 59.56 -39.83
CA GLY A 137 -4.92 60.31 -40.76
C GLY A 137 -4.30 61.57 -40.17
N VAL A 138 -4.15 61.63 -38.84
CA VAL A 138 -3.57 62.77 -38.13
C VAL A 138 -2.12 62.46 -37.76
N ASN A 139 -1.23 63.41 -38.03
CA ASN A 139 0.13 63.38 -37.52
C ASN A 139 0.19 64.12 -36.17
N LEU A 140 0.63 63.43 -35.12
CA LEU A 140 0.75 64.03 -33.79
C LEU A 140 1.95 64.97 -33.66
N ASP A 141 2.88 64.93 -34.61
CA ASP A 141 4.00 65.88 -34.70
C ASP A 141 3.66 67.17 -35.45
N ASP A 142 2.55 67.20 -36.20
CA ASP A 142 2.17 68.39 -36.94
C ASP A 142 1.32 69.35 -36.07
N PRO A 143 1.67 70.64 -36.01
CA PRO A 143 0.90 71.61 -35.25
C PRO A 143 -0.47 71.86 -35.88
N VAL A 144 -1.53 71.72 -35.08
CA VAL A 144 -2.90 72.07 -35.49
C VAL A 144 -3.09 73.59 -35.46
N ARG A 145 -3.73 74.15 -36.50
CA ARG A 145 -4.07 75.57 -36.59
C ARG A 145 -5.11 75.96 -35.55
N CYS A 146 -4.90 77.07 -34.83
CA CYS A 146 -5.93 77.61 -33.95
C CYS A 146 -7.15 78.05 -34.77
N GLY A 147 -8.31 77.42 -34.55
CA GLY A 147 -9.58 77.76 -35.22
C GLY A 147 -10.15 76.65 -36.12
N ASP A 148 -9.37 75.61 -36.43
CA ASP A 148 -9.88 74.40 -37.08
C ASP A 148 -10.46 73.45 -36.03
N THR A 149 -11.75 73.60 -35.74
CA THR A 149 -12.44 72.78 -34.73
C THR A 149 -12.46 71.30 -35.09
N ASP A 150 -12.51 70.95 -36.38
CA ASP A 150 -12.56 69.56 -36.84
C ASP A 150 -11.16 68.92 -36.78
N GLY A 151 -10.12 69.61 -37.26
CA GLY A 151 -8.73 69.18 -37.11
C GLY A 151 -8.30 69.02 -35.64
N GLN A 152 -8.75 69.93 -34.77
CA GLN A 152 -8.47 69.85 -33.34
C GLN A 152 -9.19 68.69 -32.66
N ALA A 153 -10.44 68.38 -33.06
CA ALA A 153 -11.16 67.21 -32.57
C ALA A 153 -10.46 65.90 -32.98
N ARG A 154 -10.02 65.79 -34.25
CA ARG A 154 -9.29 64.61 -34.75
C ARG A 154 -7.94 64.45 -34.06
N PHE A 155 -7.20 65.53 -33.84
CA PHE A 155 -5.93 65.50 -33.11
C PHE A 155 -6.11 65.03 -31.66
N ASN A 156 -7.11 65.55 -30.96
CA ASN A 156 -7.39 65.11 -29.58
C ASN A 156 -7.81 63.63 -29.53
N ALA A 157 -8.60 63.16 -30.49
CA ALA A 157 -8.97 61.76 -30.62
C ALA A 157 -7.75 60.86 -30.91
N ALA A 158 -6.89 61.25 -31.84
CA ALA A 158 -5.65 60.56 -32.15
C ALA A 158 -4.71 60.50 -30.94
N LYS A 159 -4.55 61.61 -30.21
CA LYS A 159 -3.75 61.68 -28.98
C LYS A 159 -4.29 60.76 -27.87
N ALA A 160 -5.60 60.70 -27.71
CA ALA A 160 -6.24 59.79 -26.76
C ALA A 160 -5.96 58.32 -27.13
N LYS A 161 -6.08 57.98 -28.41
CA LYS A 161 -5.78 56.63 -28.93
C LYS A 161 -4.30 56.26 -28.79
N TYR A 162 -3.37 57.17 -29.09
CA TYR A 162 -1.95 56.97 -28.85
C TYR A 162 -1.66 56.67 -27.37
N THR A 163 -2.28 57.43 -26.47
CA THR A 163 -2.11 57.25 -25.02
C THR A 163 -2.69 55.90 -24.56
N GLU A 164 -3.83 55.49 -25.11
CA GLU A 164 -4.42 54.16 -24.87
C GLU A 164 -3.48 53.03 -25.33
N ILE A 165 -2.89 53.16 -26.52
CA ILE A 165 -1.90 52.19 -27.05
C ILE A 165 -0.66 52.14 -26.16
N TYR A 166 -0.09 53.29 -25.81
CA TYR A 166 1.11 53.38 -24.98
C TYR A 166 0.89 52.75 -23.61
N THR A 167 -0.18 53.12 -22.91
CA THR A 167 -0.50 52.59 -21.57
C THR A 167 -0.80 51.09 -21.60
N LEU A 168 -1.50 50.60 -22.62
CA LEU A 168 -1.78 49.17 -22.79
C LEU A 168 -0.50 48.37 -23.11
N ALA A 169 0.39 48.92 -23.93
CA ALA A 169 1.68 48.32 -24.23
C ALA A 169 2.60 48.33 -23.01
N GLU A 170 2.62 49.40 -22.21
CA GLU A 170 3.42 49.52 -21.00
C GLU A 170 2.96 48.55 -19.92
N ALA A 171 1.65 48.51 -19.63
CA ALA A 171 1.06 47.62 -18.63
C ALA A 171 1.36 46.13 -18.91
N ASN A 172 1.51 45.76 -20.18
CA ASN A 172 1.80 44.39 -20.62
C ASN A 172 3.26 44.17 -21.02
N ARG A 173 4.16 45.15 -20.78
CA ARG A 173 5.59 45.11 -21.13
C ARG A 173 5.86 44.86 -22.62
N MET A 174 4.95 45.30 -23.49
CA MET A 174 5.01 45.16 -24.95
C MET A 174 5.54 46.42 -25.66
N THR A 175 5.97 47.46 -24.93
CA THR A 175 6.51 48.71 -25.50
C THR A 175 7.63 48.47 -26.51
N LYS A 176 8.55 47.54 -26.24
CA LYS A 176 9.60 47.16 -27.18
C LYS A 176 9.07 46.60 -28.50
N ARG A 177 7.97 45.84 -28.45
CA ARG A 177 7.37 45.21 -29.63
C ARG A 177 6.70 46.25 -30.53
N PHE A 178 6.07 47.25 -29.93
CA PHE A 178 5.38 48.33 -30.64
C PHE A 178 6.23 49.61 -30.73
N ASN A 179 7.53 49.53 -30.43
CA ASN A 179 8.41 50.69 -30.34
C ASN A 179 8.45 51.51 -31.64
N ASN A 180 8.38 50.83 -32.78
CA ASN A 180 8.35 51.50 -34.08
C ASN A 180 7.14 52.43 -34.21
N PHE A 181 5.94 51.97 -33.81
CA PHE A 181 4.74 52.80 -33.83
C PHE A 181 4.82 53.91 -32.78
N LEU A 182 5.22 53.57 -31.56
CA LEU A 182 5.26 54.52 -30.44
C LEU A 182 6.23 55.67 -30.72
N PHE A 183 7.43 55.36 -31.21
CA PHE A 183 8.46 56.35 -31.50
C PHE A 183 8.08 57.32 -32.63
N HIS A 184 7.46 56.83 -33.71
CA HIS A 184 7.09 57.67 -34.86
C HIS A 184 5.80 58.47 -34.67
N ASN A 185 5.05 58.21 -33.61
CA ASN A 185 3.79 58.89 -33.32
C ASN A 185 3.82 59.55 -31.93
N GLU A 186 5.00 59.66 -31.33
CA GLU A 186 5.19 60.33 -30.06
C GLU A 186 4.91 61.83 -30.26
N PRO A 187 3.98 62.44 -29.50
CA PRO A 187 3.70 63.85 -29.66
C PRO A 187 4.90 64.69 -29.22
N SER A 188 5.58 65.34 -30.17
CA SER A 188 6.58 66.36 -29.85
C SER A 188 5.98 67.48 -28.98
N GLY A 189 6.72 67.86 -27.94
CA GLY A 189 6.17 68.58 -26.78
C GLY A 189 5.44 69.90 -27.06
N TRP A 190 4.43 70.17 -26.22
CA TRP A 190 3.76 71.47 -26.01
C TRP A 190 3.43 72.27 -27.27
N HIS A 191 2.51 71.76 -28.09
CA HIS A 191 1.82 72.59 -29.09
C HIS A 191 0.41 72.92 -28.60
N SER A 192 0.33 73.98 -27.78
CA SER A 192 -0.80 74.89 -27.90
C SER A 192 -0.81 75.38 -29.34
N CYS A 193 -1.97 75.27 -29.99
CA CYS A 193 -2.17 75.50 -31.42
C CYS A 193 -1.34 76.68 -31.98
N GLN A 194 -0.80 76.53 -33.20
CA GLN A 194 -0.12 77.63 -33.88
C GLN A 194 -1.18 78.64 -34.34
N ARG A 195 -1.01 79.91 -33.92
CA ARG A 195 -1.83 81.05 -34.36
C ARG A 195 -1.65 81.33 -35.83
#